data_AF-A0A1L4D2L9-F1
#
_entry.id   AF-A0A1L4D2L9-F1
#
_cell.length_a   1.000
_cell.length_b   1.000
_cell.length_c   1.000
_cell.angle_alpha   90.00
_cell.angle_beta   90.00
_cell.angle_gamma   90.00
#
_symmetry.space_group_name_H-M   'P 1'
#
loop_
_entity.id
_entity.type
_entity.pdbx_description
1 polymer ?
#
loop_
_entity_poly.entity_id
_entity_poly.type
_entity_poly.pdbx_seq_one_letter_code
_entity_poly.pdbx_strand_id
1 'polypeptide(L)'
;MRLNTDDKSAPNANETHNFVCVHESLCNEAFIQNDVIWNDVGTGAKQDLTLWKVGFNDSQIDAKTFYGTNVRDFNKFNNRQPKIYAIKKDKRIKIE
;
A
#
# COMPACT_ATOMS: atom_id res chain seq x y z
N MET A 1 -10.42 -9.56 -4.84
CA MET A 1 -10.42 -8.87 -6.15
C MET A 1 -11.71 -9.26 -6.84
N ARG A 2 -12.70 -8.37 -6.89
CA ARG A 2 -13.89 -8.58 -7.73
C ARG A 2 -13.48 -8.44 -9.19
N LEU A 3 -13.08 -9.56 -9.79
CA LEU A 3 -13.06 -9.72 -11.22
C LEU A 3 -14.55 -9.80 -11.66
N ASN A 4 -15.02 -8.86 -12.48
CA ASN A 4 -16.35 -8.82 -13.15
C ASN A 4 -17.54 -8.13 -12.42
N THR A 5 -17.37 -6.94 -11.83
CA THR A 5 -18.52 -6.03 -11.62
C THR A 5 -18.15 -4.59 -11.97
N ASP A 6 -18.98 -3.93 -12.77
CA ASP A 6 -19.02 -2.51 -13.16
C ASP A 6 -17.83 -1.65 -12.66
N ASP A 7 -16.82 -1.59 -13.53
CA ASP A 7 -15.48 -0.96 -13.62
C ASP A 7 -14.97 0.11 -12.64
N LYS A 8 -15.74 0.61 -11.66
CA LYS A 8 -15.29 1.62 -10.67
C LYS A 8 -15.96 1.52 -9.30
N SER A 9 -16.67 0.43 -9.02
CA SER A 9 -17.35 0.25 -7.73
C SER A 9 -16.33 0.28 -6.58
N ALA A 10 -16.63 1.05 -5.53
CA ALA A 10 -15.84 1.01 -4.31
C ALA A 10 -15.84 -0.41 -3.72
N PRO A 11 -14.77 -0.82 -3.00
CA PRO A 11 -14.76 -2.09 -2.29
C PRO A 11 -15.99 -2.22 -1.39
N ASN A 12 -16.76 -3.29 -1.57
CA ASN A 12 -18.03 -3.45 -0.86
C ASN A 12 -17.82 -3.96 0.57
N ALA A 13 -18.87 -3.93 1.40
CA ALA A 13 -18.80 -4.37 2.79
C ALA A 13 -18.25 -5.80 2.97
N ASN A 14 -18.57 -6.75 2.09
CA ASN A 14 -18.03 -8.11 2.17
C ASN A 14 -16.54 -8.18 1.81
N GLU A 15 -16.00 -7.22 1.06
CA GLU A 15 -14.56 -7.14 0.80
C GLU A 15 -13.81 -6.42 1.92
N THR A 16 -14.48 -5.48 2.60
CA THR A 16 -13.85 -4.59 3.58
C THR A 16 -14.21 -4.87 5.03
N HIS A 17 -15.07 -5.85 5.34
CA HIS A 17 -15.54 -6.08 6.72
C HIS A 17 -14.42 -6.37 7.73
N ASN A 18 -13.26 -6.84 7.27
CA ASN A 18 -12.06 -7.08 8.08
C ASN A 18 -10.92 -6.11 7.76
N PHE A 19 -11.16 -5.07 6.97
CA PHE A 19 -10.18 -4.01 6.73
C PHE A 19 -10.31 -2.95 7.82
N VAL A 20 -9.22 -2.73 8.55
CA VAL A 20 -9.15 -1.74 9.63
C VAL A 20 -7.94 -0.85 9.43
N CYS A 21 -8.06 0.41 9.84
CA CYS A 21 -6.90 1.28 9.99
C CYS A 21 -6.17 0.91 11.28
N VAL A 22 -4.85 0.95 11.25
CA VAL A 22 -4.01 0.75 12.44
C VAL A 22 -3.60 2.12 12.97
N HIS A 23 -3.78 2.32 14.28
CA HIS A 23 -3.37 3.56 14.94
C HIS A 23 -1.86 3.78 14.80
N GLU A 24 -1.43 5.03 14.56
CA GLU A 24 -0.02 5.36 14.26
C GLU A 24 0.95 4.89 15.35
N SER A 25 0.52 4.84 16.62
CA SER A 25 1.35 4.36 17.73
C SER A 25 1.77 2.89 17.61
N LEU A 26 1.05 2.09 16.82
CA LEU A 26 1.35 0.69 16.53
C LEU A 26 2.14 0.50 15.24
N CYS A 27 2.50 1.60 14.57
CA CYS A 27 3.22 1.58 13.30
C CYS A 27 4.59 2.24 13.41
N ASN A 28 5.51 1.79 12.56
CA ASN A 28 6.74 2.53 12.26
C ASN A 28 6.65 3.05 10.83
N GLU A 29 7.35 4.14 10.53
CA GLU A 29 7.49 4.63 9.15
C GLU A 29 8.14 3.55 8.28
N ALA A 30 7.53 3.28 7.15
CA ALA A 30 8.00 2.35 6.13
C ALA A 30 8.64 3.13 4.98
N PHE A 31 9.16 2.44 3.97
CA PHE A 31 9.76 3.09 2.80
C PHE A 31 9.31 2.40 1.51
N ILE A 32 9.35 3.12 0.39
CA ILE A 32 9.06 2.54 -0.92
C ILE A 32 10.31 1.80 -1.40
N GLN A 33 10.16 0.56 -1.85
CA GLN A 33 11.24 -0.16 -2.52
C GLN A 33 11.29 0.23 -4.00
N ASN A 34 12.49 0.27 -4.57
CA ASN A 34 12.68 0.44 -6.01
C ASN A 34 12.36 -0.87 -6.76
N ASP A 35 11.12 -1.33 -6.59
CA ASP A 35 10.58 -2.58 -7.09
C ASP A 35 9.09 -2.34 -7.44
N VAL A 36 8.84 -2.14 -8.74
CA VAL A 36 7.49 -1.89 -9.28
C VAL A 36 6.76 -3.22 -9.37
N ILE A 37 5.60 -3.31 -8.71
CA ILE A 37 4.72 -4.48 -8.82
C ILE A 37 3.95 -4.41 -10.14
N TRP A 38 3.39 -3.23 -10.45
CA TRP A 38 2.61 -3.00 -11.67
C TRP A 38 2.47 -1.51 -11.98
N ASN A 39 2.22 -1.15 -13.23
CA ASN A 39 1.82 0.18 -13.65
C ASN A 39 0.80 0.12 -14.80
N ASP A 40 0.08 1.22 -14.99
CA ASP A 40 -1.01 1.34 -15.95
C ASP A 40 -0.58 1.78 -17.36
N VAL A 41 0.72 1.69 -17.69
CA VAL A 41 1.22 2.09 -19.01
C VAL A 41 0.58 1.23 -20.10
N GLY A 42 0.10 1.89 -21.16
CA GLY A 42 -0.57 1.23 -22.29
C GLY A 42 -2.09 1.11 -22.15
N THR A 43 -2.68 1.49 -21.02
CA THR A 43 -4.15 1.48 -20.83
C THR A 43 -4.87 2.60 -21.58
N GLY A 44 -4.17 3.70 -21.91
CA GLY A 44 -4.77 4.92 -22.48
C GLY A 44 -5.57 5.74 -21.45
N ALA A 45 -5.48 5.42 -20.15
CA ALA A 45 -6.11 6.17 -19.09
C ALA A 45 -5.53 7.60 -18.97
N LYS A 46 -6.37 8.57 -18.56
CA LYS A 46 -5.94 9.97 -18.36
C LYS A 46 -5.15 10.20 -17.06
N GLN A 47 -5.29 9.30 -16.09
CA GLN A 47 -4.63 9.38 -14.80
C GLN A 47 -3.67 8.21 -14.69
N ASP A 48 -2.44 8.48 -14.26
CA ASP A 48 -1.40 7.47 -14.09
C ASP A 48 -1.52 6.77 -12.73
N LEU A 49 -1.24 5.46 -12.71
CA LEU A 49 -1.13 4.67 -11.49
C LEU A 49 0.07 3.71 -11.58
N THR A 50 0.90 3.72 -10.55
CA THR A 50 1.98 2.75 -10.30
C THR A 50 1.81 2.18 -8.91
N LEU A 51 1.86 0.85 -8.82
CA LEU A 51 1.86 0.09 -7.58
C LEU A 51 3.30 -0.26 -7.23
N TRP A 52 3.79 0.34 -6.17
CA TRP A 52 5.14 0.11 -5.65
C TRP A 52 5.11 -0.85 -4.47
N LYS A 53 6.15 -1.67 -4.35
CA LYS A 53 6.34 -2.52 -3.19
C LYS A 53 6.69 -1.70 -1.95
N VAL A 54 6.01 -1.99 -0.84
CA VAL A 54 6.30 -1.38 0.46
C VAL A 54 7.41 -2.18 1.13
N GLY A 55 8.50 -1.48 1.45
CA GLY A 55 9.59 -1.99 2.25
C GLY A 55 9.30 -1.91 3.74
N PHE A 56 9.95 -2.80 4.48
CA PHE A 56 9.86 -2.90 5.93
C PHE A 56 11.26 -3.21 6.48
N ASN A 57 11.48 -2.89 7.74
CA ASN A 57 12.67 -3.29 8.48
C ASN A 57 12.34 -4.41 9.48
N ASP A 58 13.36 -4.95 10.16
CA ASP A 58 13.21 -6.16 10.99
C ASP A 58 12.19 -6.02 12.13
N SER A 59 11.89 -4.79 12.55
CA SER A 59 10.90 -4.44 13.58
C SER A 59 9.47 -4.28 13.04
N GLN A 60 9.23 -4.52 11.75
CA GLN A 60 7.93 -4.35 11.08
C GLN A 60 7.44 -5.64 10.42
N ILE A 61 6.12 -5.83 10.37
CA ILE A 61 5.48 -6.98 9.71
C ILE A 61 5.55 -6.79 8.20
N ASP A 62 5.99 -7.85 7.50
CA ASP A 62 5.87 -7.92 6.05
C ASP A 62 4.42 -8.21 5.67
N ALA A 63 3.66 -7.14 5.41
CA ALA A 63 2.26 -7.22 5.05
C ALA A 63 2.02 -7.69 3.60
N LYS A 64 3.08 -7.92 2.80
CA LYS A 64 2.98 -8.28 1.38
C LYS A 64 2.05 -7.33 0.60
N THR A 65 2.13 -6.05 0.92
CA THR A 65 1.24 -5.00 0.42
C THR A 65 1.97 -4.04 -0.54
N PHE A 66 1.23 -3.06 -1.05
CA PHE A 66 1.70 -2.08 -2.01
C PHE A 66 1.24 -0.66 -1.67
N TYR A 67 1.91 0.32 -2.28
CA TYR A 67 1.52 1.72 -2.26
C TYR A 67 1.23 2.19 -3.69
N GLY A 68 0.02 2.69 -3.91
CA GLY A 68 -0.43 3.22 -5.19
C GLY A 68 -0.18 4.72 -5.30
N THR A 69 0.42 5.17 -6.39
CA THR A 69 0.66 6.60 -6.67
C THR A 69 0.74 6.88 -8.16
N ASN A 70 0.59 8.15 -8.57
CA ASN A 70 0.83 8.60 -9.95
C ASN A 70 2.33 8.81 -10.26
N VAL A 71 3.22 8.56 -9.30
CA VAL A 71 4.68 8.67 -9.50
C VAL A 71 5.23 7.39 -10.11
N ARG A 72 5.75 7.49 -11.35
CA ARG A 72 6.36 6.39 -12.12
C ARG A 72 7.87 6.23 -11.95
N ASP A 73 8.56 7.29 -11.55
CA ASP A 73 10.02 7.31 -11.40
C ASP A 73 10.37 7.32 -9.92
N PHE A 74 11.07 6.27 -9.47
CA PHE A 74 11.48 6.10 -8.09
C PHE A 74 12.30 7.30 -7.57
N ASN A 75 13.13 7.91 -8.41
CA ASN A 75 13.97 9.04 -8.02
C ASN A 75 13.16 10.30 -7.69
N LYS A 76 11.88 10.35 -8.09
CA LYS A 76 10.99 11.46 -7.75
C LYS A 76 10.43 11.39 -6.33
N PHE A 77 10.58 10.26 -5.64
CA PHE A 77 10.27 10.17 -4.21
C PHE A 77 11.26 10.96 -3.34
N ASN A 78 12.46 11.28 -3.85
CA ASN A 78 13.53 11.93 -3.07
C ASN A 78 13.15 13.28 -2.46
N ASN A 79 12.18 14.01 -3.03
CA ASN A 79 11.75 15.31 -2.51
C ASN A 79 10.45 15.27 -1.70
N ARG A 80 9.68 14.17 -1.78
CA ARG A 80 8.40 13.96 -1.09
C ARG A 80 8.16 12.46 -0.93
N GLN A 81 8.89 11.83 -0.02
CA GLN A 81 8.55 10.45 0.33
C GLN A 81 7.13 10.44 0.91
N PRO A 82 6.24 9.60 0.38
CA PRO A 82 4.91 9.46 0.97
C PRO A 82 5.09 8.91 2.40
N LYS A 83 4.34 9.47 3.35
CA LYS A 83 4.27 8.89 4.69
C LYS A 83 3.53 7.56 4.61
N ILE A 84 4.30 6.49 4.53
CA ILE A 84 3.79 5.12 4.55
C ILE A 84 4.19 4.46 5.86
N TYR A 85 3.35 3.54 6.32
CA TYR A 85 3.49 2.94 7.64
C TYR A 85 3.38 1.43 7.52
N ALA A 86 4.19 0.72 8.30
CA ALA A 86 4.05 -0.72 8.49
C ALA A 86 3.90 -1.02 9.97
N ILE A 87 3.08 -2.04 10.26
CA ILE A 87 2.73 -2.47 11.60
C ILE A 87 3.99 -2.96 12.31
N LYS A 88 4.21 -2.53 13.55
CA LYS A 88 5.30 -3.01 14.40
C LYS A 88 5.15 -4.52 14.63
N LYS A 89 6.25 -5.27 14.49
CA LYS A 89 6.38 -6.62 15.05
C LYS A 89 6.53 -6.48 16.56
N ASP A 90 5.42 -6.33 17.27
CA ASP A 90 5.42 -6.50 18.73
C ASP A 90 4.83 -7.86 19.10
N LYS A 91 5.51 -8.58 20.01
CA LYS A 91 5.25 -10.01 20.31
C LYS A 91 3.91 -10.25 21.02
N ARG A 92 3.07 -9.22 21.20
CA ARG A 92 1.82 -9.27 21.98
C ARG A 92 0.79 -8.28 21.46
N ILE A 93 0.27 -8.48 20.24
CA ILE A 93 -1.07 -7.97 19.95
C ILE A 93 -2.03 -8.91 20.69
N LYS A 94 -2.38 -8.55 21.94
CA LYS A 94 -3.50 -9.20 22.62
C LYS A 94 -4.77 -8.67 21.95
N ILE A 95 -5.41 -9.54 21.20
CA ILE A 95 -6.80 -9.36 20.81
C ILE A 95 -7.57 -9.91 22.01
N GLU A 96 -8.05 -9.02 22.88
CA GLU A 96 -9.06 -9.35 23.89
C GLU A 96 -10.45 -9.37 23.25
#